data_AF-A0A1Q8WU38-F1
#
_entry.id   AF-A0A1Q8WU38-F1
#
_cell.length_a   1.000
_cell.length_b   1.000
_cell.length_c   1.000
_cell.angle_alpha   90.00
_cell.angle_beta   90.00
_cell.angle_gamma   90.00
#
_symmetry.space_group_name_H-M   'P 1'
#
loop_
_entity.id
_entity.type
_entity.pdbx_description
1 polymer ?
#
loop_
_entity_poly.entity_id
_entity_poly.type
_entity_poly.pdbx_seq_one_letter_code
_entity_poly.pdbx_strand_id
1 'polypeptide(L)'
;MSPGWDSGTEAARKARTDAPGDNGPAASRDLPLPENLTWHRVRLITPLLEGWKIVTGVLAFVMAQNLDDLERAYRFISEQGFSLAGQVGYYLLGLVALLALWVGLGLLSWWWRAYAVDADGVYLRSGILSRRLRTARLPRIQSVDVVHPLLGRVFGVGRLTVEVAGGRDSRVVIGFLTTRELQALRDRILDLAAGHIDLPGPASEEGAVGASAAGDDTGSIGDAVSASRPEGLTPEGAADSKAASAPRSPGLWASHFQEHPLYSVDGATLLGSLLRSVLLYMSLIPPITLIVAGIVAYAIGDPPRGGVLAIATTFVSTVAGVVSLAWSRFNNAWNFQAAATPSGIRMRYGLTSDTSRTLPPGRVHGVGIAQPILWRGKDWWKVNVTVAGREDRSQDGQNRQTSNLLLPVGTRDTALRALWLVVPDLGVPDPDRLLAQALTGRDDDGVGDPQAPAGSAERGFVRISRRGRIFRPLTWRRAAVILTDTCVIIRHGRWRRRVAVFPYERIQSLRVRQGPLARRRSLAAIGFDMVAREVPASITNLDAADAKALAARISECALRRARAEQLDRWLARAVAATRAGKPS
;
A
#
# COMPACT_ATOMS: atom_id res chain seq x y z
N MET A 1 14.77 49.70 -33.73
CA MET A 1 15.02 48.57 -34.63
C MET A 1 16.10 47.73 -33.98
N SER A 2 15.71 46.61 -33.35
CA SER A 2 16.61 45.74 -32.59
C SER A 2 16.60 44.34 -33.24
N PRO A 3 17.75 43.71 -33.51
CA PRO A 3 17.81 42.42 -34.21
C PRO A 3 17.36 41.27 -33.31
N GLY A 4 16.63 40.33 -33.91
CA GLY A 4 15.98 39.20 -33.23
C GLY A 4 16.92 38.12 -32.73
N TRP A 5 16.56 37.56 -31.58
CA TRP A 5 17.26 36.51 -30.82
C TRP A 5 17.01 35.08 -31.36
N ASP A 6 16.42 34.92 -32.54
CA ASP A 6 15.96 33.60 -33.02
C ASP A 6 16.98 32.84 -33.90
N SER A 7 18.04 33.48 -34.40
CA SER A 7 18.96 32.87 -35.38
C SER A 7 19.94 31.85 -34.79
N GLY A 8 20.25 31.91 -33.48
CA GLY A 8 21.22 31.02 -32.85
C GLY A 8 20.72 29.59 -32.63
N THR A 9 19.40 29.41 -32.44
CA THR A 9 18.83 28.10 -32.09
C THR A 9 18.59 27.21 -33.31
N GLU A 10 18.35 27.80 -34.48
CA GLU A 10 18.24 27.07 -35.74
C GLU A 10 19.60 26.62 -36.28
N ALA A 11 20.64 27.44 -36.12
CA ALA A 11 22.02 27.06 -36.49
C ALA A 11 22.53 25.88 -35.64
N ALA A 12 22.25 25.88 -34.33
CA ALA A 12 22.58 24.75 -33.45
C ALA A 12 21.77 23.49 -33.76
N ARG A 13 20.54 23.63 -34.28
CA ARG A 13 19.71 22.50 -34.71
C ARG A 13 20.21 21.88 -36.02
N LYS A 14 20.63 22.71 -37.00
CA LYS A 14 21.22 22.26 -38.26
C LYS A 14 22.59 21.59 -38.07
N ALA A 15 23.43 22.12 -37.18
CA ALA A 15 24.72 21.50 -36.88
C ALA A 15 24.61 20.09 -36.26
N ARG A 16 23.47 19.77 -35.62
CA ARG A 16 23.23 18.43 -35.04
C ARG A 16 22.64 17.43 -36.06
N THR A 17 22.10 17.90 -37.20
CA THR A 17 21.55 17.04 -38.26
C THR A 17 22.60 16.60 -39.29
N ASP A 18 23.71 17.34 -39.42
CA ASP A 18 24.73 17.08 -40.45
C ASP A 18 25.98 16.33 -39.93
N ALA A 19 25.94 15.80 -38.71
CA ALA A 19 26.99 14.92 -38.22
C ALA A 19 26.87 13.54 -38.91
N PRO A 20 27.96 13.00 -39.52
CA PRO A 20 27.92 11.70 -40.17
C PRO A 20 27.49 10.63 -39.18
N GLY A 21 26.40 9.95 -39.49
CA GLY A 21 25.86 8.86 -38.68
C GLY A 21 26.87 7.73 -38.57
N ASP A 22 27.35 7.51 -37.35
CA ASP A 22 27.95 6.25 -36.92
C ASP A 22 26.88 5.15 -37.03
N ASN A 23 26.73 4.61 -38.24
CA ASN A 23 25.88 3.47 -38.55
C ASN A 23 26.62 2.17 -38.19
N GLY A 24 27.12 2.08 -36.95
CA GLY A 24 27.29 0.79 -36.30
C GLY A 24 25.90 0.16 -36.10
N PRO A 25 25.74 -1.17 -36.25
CA PRO A 25 24.45 -1.81 -36.01
C PRO A 25 23.97 -1.38 -34.63
N ALA A 26 22.74 -0.87 -34.56
CA ALA A 26 22.13 -0.34 -33.34
C ALA A 26 22.37 -1.33 -32.20
N ALA A 27 23.41 -1.08 -31.41
CA ALA A 27 23.74 -1.87 -30.25
C ALA A 27 22.47 -1.85 -29.43
N SER A 28 21.85 -3.02 -29.30
CA SER A 28 20.80 -3.24 -28.33
C SER A 28 21.31 -2.58 -27.06
N ARG A 29 20.56 -1.59 -26.55
CA ARG A 29 20.79 -1.03 -25.22
C ARG A 29 20.44 -2.12 -24.21
N ASP A 30 21.18 -3.22 -24.25
CA ASP A 30 21.15 -4.27 -23.28
C ASP A 30 21.78 -3.64 -22.05
N LEU A 31 20.94 -3.41 -21.03
CA LEU A 31 21.43 -3.05 -19.72
C LEU A 31 22.51 -4.08 -19.33
N PRO A 32 23.72 -3.66 -18.92
CA PRO A 32 24.69 -4.60 -18.39
C PRO A 32 24.06 -5.27 -17.18
N LEU A 33 23.74 -6.54 -17.33
CA LEU A 33 23.26 -7.40 -16.27
C LEU A 33 24.52 -7.93 -15.55
N PRO A 34 24.52 -8.02 -14.21
CA PRO A 34 25.58 -8.71 -13.49
C PRO A 34 25.81 -10.12 -14.06
N GLU A 35 27.05 -10.60 -14.07
CA GLU A 35 27.41 -11.86 -14.73
C GLU A 35 26.92 -13.10 -13.96
N ASN A 36 26.47 -12.94 -12.72
CA ASN A 36 26.05 -13.99 -11.78
C ASN A 36 24.53 -14.07 -11.54
N LEU A 37 23.67 -13.65 -12.49
CA LEU A 37 22.21 -13.79 -12.34
C LEU A 37 21.75 -15.24 -12.49
N THR A 38 21.24 -15.83 -11.40
CA THR A 38 20.50 -17.10 -11.44
C THR A 38 19.02 -16.85 -11.77
N TRP A 39 18.59 -17.31 -12.95
CA TRP A 39 17.21 -17.17 -13.40
C TRP A 39 16.35 -18.33 -12.88
N HIS A 40 15.37 -18.00 -12.05
CA HIS A 40 14.33 -18.92 -11.62
C HIS A 40 13.09 -18.78 -12.50
N ARG A 41 12.60 -19.92 -12.99
CA ARG A 41 11.31 -19.96 -13.69
C ARG A 41 10.18 -19.85 -12.67
N VAL A 42 9.14 -19.12 -13.04
CA VAL A 42 7.93 -19.03 -12.24
C VAL A 42 7.22 -20.40 -12.25
N ARG A 43 6.43 -20.75 -11.22
CA ARG A 43 5.67 -22.01 -11.19
C ARG A 43 4.51 -22.01 -12.21
N LEU A 44 4.21 -23.18 -12.77
CA LEU A 44 3.16 -23.43 -13.79
C LEU A 44 1.75 -22.98 -13.36
N ILE A 45 1.51 -22.88 -12.06
CA ILE A 45 0.24 -22.50 -11.45
C ILE A 45 -0.07 -20.99 -11.62
N THR A 46 0.95 -20.17 -11.89
CA THR A 46 0.81 -18.71 -12.03
C THR A 46 -0.19 -18.26 -13.11
N PRO A 47 -0.12 -18.72 -14.38
CA PRO A 47 -1.10 -18.35 -15.41
C PRO A 47 -2.54 -18.75 -15.05
N LEU A 48 -2.73 -19.92 -14.42
CA LEU A 48 -4.04 -20.41 -13.99
C LEU A 48 -4.66 -19.47 -12.94
N LEU A 49 -3.86 -19.06 -11.95
CA LEU A 49 -4.26 -18.15 -10.87
C LEU A 49 -4.45 -16.69 -11.31
N GLU A 50 -3.85 -16.26 -12.41
CA GLU A 50 -4.05 -14.89 -12.94
C GLU A 50 -5.18 -14.83 -13.96
N GLY A 51 -5.33 -15.86 -14.79
CA GLY A 51 -6.27 -15.87 -15.89
C GLY A 51 -7.72 -16.18 -15.50
N TRP A 52 -8.00 -16.78 -14.34
CA TRP A 52 -9.37 -17.18 -13.97
C TRP A 52 -10.34 -15.98 -13.90
N LYS A 53 -9.85 -14.77 -13.59
CA LYS A 53 -10.65 -13.55 -13.62
C LYS A 53 -11.11 -13.20 -15.04
N ILE A 54 -10.25 -13.44 -16.03
CA ILE A 54 -10.58 -13.25 -17.45
C ILE A 54 -11.62 -14.29 -17.85
N VAL A 55 -11.44 -15.55 -17.45
CA VAL A 55 -12.44 -16.61 -17.71
C VAL A 55 -13.78 -16.26 -17.08
N THR A 56 -13.78 -15.83 -15.82
CA THR A 56 -15.01 -15.44 -15.11
C THR A 56 -15.67 -14.22 -15.74
N GLY A 57 -14.88 -13.22 -16.17
CA GLY A 57 -15.39 -12.03 -16.84
C GLY A 57 -15.94 -12.32 -18.23
N VAL A 58 -15.27 -13.16 -19.02
CA VAL A 58 -15.74 -13.64 -20.32
C VAL A 58 -16.98 -14.49 -20.14
N LEU A 59 -17.00 -15.42 -19.18
CA LEU A 59 -18.16 -16.25 -18.88
C LEU A 59 -19.36 -15.39 -18.44
N ALA A 60 -19.15 -14.41 -17.57
CA ALA A 60 -20.20 -13.49 -17.14
C ALA A 60 -20.70 -12.61 -18.31
N PHE A 61 -19.81 -12.14 -19.17
CA PHE A 61 -20.17 -11.37 -20.36
C PHE A 61 -20.97 -12.21 -21.36
N VAL A 62 -20.50 -13.42 -21.67
CA VAL A 62 -21.19 -14.38 -22.53
C VAL A 62 -22.54 -14.76 -21.94
N MET A 63 -22.61 -15.05 -20.65
CA MET A 63 -23.87 -15.34 -19.95
C MET A 63 -24.84 -14.16 -20.03
N ALA A 64 -24.36 -12.94 -19.76
CA ALA A 64 -25.20 -11.74 -19.80
C ALA A 64 -25.69 -11.38 -21.21
N GLN A 65 -24.87 -11.64 -22.23
CA GLN A 65 -25.20 -11.32 -23.62
C GLN A 65 -26.13 -12.36 -24.26
N ASN A 66 -26.16 -13.60 -23.75
CA ASN A 66 -26.93 -14.72 -24.30
C ASN A 66 -28.05 -15.21 -23.35
N LEU A 67 -28.54 -14.36 -22.45
CA LEU A 67 -29.61 -14.71 -21.49
C LEU A 67 -30.89 -15.19 -22.20
N ASP A 68 -31.27 -14.57 -23.32
CA ASP A 68 -32.45 -14.94 -24.11
C ASP A 68 -32.28 -16.29 -24.84
N ASP A 69 -31.04 -16.67 -25.15
CA ASP A 69 -30.72 -17.96 -25.78
C ASP A 69 -30.55 -19.08 -24.74
N LEU A 70 -30.19 -18.74 -23.50
CA LEU A 70 -30.10 -19.69 -22.39
C LEU A 70 -31.48 -20.28 -22.03
N GLU A 71 -32.55 -19.48 -22.07
CA GLU A 71 -33.91 -19.93 -21.84
C GLU A 71 -34.39 -20.88 -22.96
N ARG A 72 -33.98 -20.63 -24.21
CA ARG A 72 -34.27 -21.52 -25.35
C ARG A 72 -33.48 -22.82 -25.26
N ALA A 73 -32.19 -22.76 -24.91
CA ALA A 73 -31.35 -23.93 -24.73
C ALA A 73 -31.83 -24.79 -23.55
N TYR A 74 -32.22 -24.19 -22.42
CA TYR A 74 -32.77 -24.92 -21.28
C TYR A 74 -34.09 -25.62 -21.61
N ARG A 75 -35.03 -24.94 -22.28
CA ARG A 75 -36.29 -25.57 -22.76
C ARG A 75 -36.02 -26.72 -23.73
N PHE A 76 -35.14 -26.51 -24.70
CA PHE A 76 -34.74 -27.52 -25.68
C PHE A 76 -34.11 -28.76 -25.01
N ILE A 77 -33.23 -28.56 -24.03
CA ILE A 77 -32.59 -29.65 -23.25
C ILE A 77 -33.63 -30.39 -22.39
N SER A 78 -34.60 -29.68 -21.81
CA SER A 78 -35.65 -30.30 -21.00
C SER A 78 -36.68 -31.09 -21.81
N GLU A 79 -36.87 -30.74 -23.08
CA GLU A 79 -37.89 -31.36 -23.96
C GLU A 79 -37.32 -32.46 -24.87
N GLN A 80 -36.05 -32.37 -25.32
CA GLN A 80 -35.51 -33.24 -26.39
C GLN A 80 -34.30 -34.10 -25.99
N GLY A 81 -33.76 -33.92 -24.78
CA GLY A 81 -32.59 -34.66 -24.31
C GLY A 81 -31.27 -34.24 -24.99
N PHE A 82 -30.14 -34.66 -24.41
CA PHE A 82 -28.79 -34.29 -24.89
C PHE A 82 -28.48 -34.93 -26.26
N SER A 83 -28.57 -34.15 -27.34
CA SER A 83 -28.01 -34.52 -28.65
C SER A 83 -26.75 -33.70 -28.97
N LEU A 84 -25.63 -34.39 -29.24
CA LEU A 84 -24.34 -33.78 -29.61
C LEU A 84 -24.39 -33.06 -30.99
N ALA A 85 -25.39 -33.35 -31.81
CA ALA A 85 -25.54 -32.82 -33.17
C ALA A 85 -26.38 -31.52 -33.26
N GLY A 86 -26.97 -31.05 -32.16
CA GLY A 86 -27.80 -29.85 -32.13
C GLY A 86 -27.04 -28.55 -31.83
N GLN A 87 -27.77 -27.43 -31.75
CA GLN A 87 -27.26 -26.10 -31.39
C GLN A 87 -26.45 -26.11 -30.07
N VAL A 88 -26.87 -26.95 -29.11
CA VAL A 88 -26.18 -27.19 -27.83
C VAL A 88 -24.77 -27.76 -28.02
N GLY A 89 -24.56 -28.62 -29.02
CA GLY A 89 -23.24 -29.17 -29.37
C GLY A 89 -22.27 -28.10 -29.84
N TYR A 90 -22.73 -27.14 -30.64
CA TYR A 90 -21.91 -26.00 -31.08
C TYR A 90 -21.53 -25.07 -29.92
N TYR A 91 -22.43 -24.82 -28.97
CA TYR A 91 -22.10 -24.04 -27.76
C TYR A 91 -21.08 -24.75 -26.88
N LEU A 92 -21.21 -26.07 -26.70
CA LEU A 92 -20.25 -26.88 -25.94
C LEU A 92 -18.88 -26.91 -26.62
N LEU A 93 -18.85 -27.08 -27.94
CA LEU A 93 -17.62 -27.07 -28.74
C LEU A 93 -16.95 -25.69 -28.69
N GLY A 94 -17.73 -24.60 -28.78
CA GLY A 94 -17.26 -23.24 -28.59
C GLY A 94 -16.66 -22.99 -27.20
N LEU A 95 -17.31 -23.49 -26.15
CA LEU A 95 -16.80 -23.42 -24.77
C LEU A 95 -15.48 -24.19 -24.61
N VAL A 96 -15.40 -25.41 -25.16
CA VAL A 96 -14.18 -26.23 -25.13
C VAL A 96 -13.05 -25.56 -25.91
N ALA A 97 -13.32 -25.03 -27.11
CA ALA A 97 -12.33 -24.32 -27.90
C ALA A 97 -11.81 -23.05 -27.19
N LEU A 98 -12.71 -22.31 -26.53
CA LEU A 98 -12.37 -21.12 -25.75
C LEU A 98 -11.51 -21.49 -24.51
N LEU A 99 -11.85 -22.58 -23.81
CA LEU A 99 -11.04 -23.11 -22.71
C LEU A 99 -9.66 -23.57 -23.18
N ALA A 100 -9.59 -24.29 -24.31
CA ALA A 100 -8.32 -24.76 -24.88
C ALA A 100 -7.42 -23.59 -25.30
N LEU A 101 -7.97 -22.58 -25.98
CA LEU A 101 -7.26 -21.35 -26.34
C LEU A 101 -6.75 -20.62 -25.10
N TRP A 102 -7.58 -20.51 -24.06
CA TRP A 102 -7.18 -19.87 -22.80
C TRP A 102 -6.03 -20.62 -22.10
N VAL A 103 -6.11 -21.95 -22.01
CA VAL A 103 -5.04 -22.80 -21.46
C VAL A 103 -3.76 -22.64 -22.28
N GLY A 104 -3.84 -22.70 -23.61
CA GLY A 104 -2.70 -22.53 -24.51
C GLY A 104 -2.01 -21.17 -24.36
N LEU A 105 -2.78 -20.08 -24.34
CA LEU A 105 -2.25 -18.74 -24.09
C LEU A 105 -1.64 -18.59 -22.69
N GLY A 106 -2.23 -19.23 -21.68
CA GLY A 106 -1.72 -19.26 -20.31
C GLY A 106 -0.36 -19.96 -20.20
N LEU A 107 -0.23 -21.15 -20.80
CA LEU A 107 1.02 -21.92 -20.87
C LEU A 107 2.12 -21.16 -21.63
N LEU A 108 1.75 -20.56 -22.77
CA LEU A 108 2.68 -19.74 -23.55
C LEU A 108 3.13 -18.50 -22.76
N SER A 109 2.22 -17.86 -22.01
CA SER A 109 2.58 -16.76 -21.11
C SER A 109 3.51 -17.19 -20.00
N TRP A 110 3.29 -18.37 -19.42
CA TRP A 110 4.15 -18.93 -18.36
C TRP A 110 5.56 -19.24 -18.85
N TRP A 111 5.68 -19.87 -20.01
CA TRP A 111 6.97 -20.32 -20.54
C TRP A 111 7.97 -19.15 -20.74
N TRP A 112 7.46 -17.93 -20.90
CA TRP A 112 8.25 -16.72 -21.16
C TRP A 112 8.47 -15.85 -19.89
N ARG A 113 8.02 -16.29 -18.71
CA ARG A 113 8.17 -15.57 -17.44
C ARG A 113 9.30 -16.15 -16.59
N ALA A 114 10.32 -15.33 -16.32
CA ALA A 114 11.45 -15.68 -15.46
C ALA A 114 11.78 -14.53 -14.51
N TYR A 115 12.25 -14.85 -13.31
CA TYR A 115 12.71 -13.88 -12.32
C TYR A 115 14.12 -14.21 -11.84
N ALA A 116 14.89 -13.21 -11.44
CA ALA A 116 16.20 -13.36 -10.83
C ALA A 116 16.36 -12.34 -9.69
N VAL A 117 17.09 -12.70 -8.64
CA VAL A 117 17.34 -11.85 -7.47
C VAL A 117 18.83 -11.85 -7.19
N ASP A 118 19.41 -10.67 -7.08
CA ASP A 118 20.86 -10.48 -6.88
C ASP A 118 21.13 -9.36 -5.86
N ALA A 119 22.40 -9.14 -5.50
CA ALA A 119 22.86 -8.07 -4.60
C ALA A 119 22.40 -6.67 -5.03
N ASP A 120 22.34 -6.43 -6.35
CA ASP A 120 22.02 -5.12 -6.92
C ASP A 120 20.52 -4.89 -7.18
N GLY A 121 19.73 -5.96 -7.36
CA GLY A 121 18.34 -5.81 -7.77
C GLY A 121 17.54 -7.10 -7.96
N VAL A 122 16.21 -6.93 -8.06
CA VAL A 122 15.27 -7.95 -8.53
C VAL A 122 14.98 -7.70 -10.02
N TYR A 123 15.13 -8.74 -10.84
CA TYR A 123 14.92 -8.70 -12.28
C TYR A 123 13.72 -9.58 -12.65
N LEU A 124 12.83 -9.06 -13.51
CA LEU A 124 11.67 -9.77 -14.02
C LEU A 124 11.61 -9.67 -15.54
N ARG A 125 11.60 -10.81 -16.22
CA ARG A 125 11.38 -10.91 -17.67
C ARG A 125 9.94 -11.36 -17.93
N SER A 126 9.24 -10.64 -18.80
CA SER A 126 7.85 -10.93 -19.15
C SER A 126 7.53 -10.61 -20.61
N GLY A 127 6.51 -11.25 -21.17
CA GLY A 127 5.93 -10.95 -22.47
C GLY A 127 6.25 -11.99 -23.55
N ILE A 128 5.24 -12.26 -24.40
CA ILE A 128 5.30 -13.28 -25.47
C ILE A 128 5.71 -12.63 -26.79
N LEU A 129 5.02 -11.55 -27.18
CA LEU A 129 5.31 -10.79 -28.41
C LEU A 129 6.18 -9.56 -28.15
N SER A 130 5.96 -8.89 -27.01
CA SER A 130 6.74 -7.72 -26.58
C SER A 130 7.51 -8.10 -25.32
N ARG A 131 8.81 -8.38 -25.48
CA ARG A 131 9.71 -8.72 -24.37
C ARG A 131 9.92 -7.48 -23.50
N ARG A 132 9.63 -7.60 -22.21
CA ARG A 132 9.75 -6.55 -21.21
C ARG A 132 10.63 -7.04 -20.08
N LEU A 133 11.79 -6.40 -19.90
CA LEU A 133 12.64 -6.57 -18.73
C LEU A 133 12.33 -5.45 -17.73
N ARG A 134 12.06 -5.80 -16.48
CA ARG A 134 11.88 -4.85 -15.38
C ARG A 134 12.94 -5.11 -14.32
N THR A 135 13.63 -4.06 -13.91
CA THR A 135 14.67 -4.13 -12.87
C THR A 135 14.28 -3.25 -11.69
N ALA A 136 14.28 -3.83 -10.51
CA ALA A 136 14.06 -3.17 -9.23
C ALA A 136 15.37 -3.17 -8.44
N ARG A 137 16.09 -2.05 -8.44
CA ARG A 137 17.35 -1.94 -7.67
C ARG A 137 17.07 -2.04 -6.18
N LEU A 138 17.85 -2.85 -5.46
CA LEU A 138 17.69 -3.11 -4.03
C LEU A 138 17.66 -1.83 -3.16
N PRO A 139 18.58 -0.86 -3.35
CA PRO A 139 18.60 0.38 -2.57
C PRO A 139 17.35 1.25 -2.75
N ARG A 140 16.57 1.00 -3.82
CA ARG A 140 15.33 1.72 -4.11
C ARG A 140 14.09 0.94 -3.70
N ILE A 141 14.21 -0.30 -3.20
CA ILE A 141 13.07 -1.08 -2.74
C ILE A 141 12.50 -0.39 -1.49
N GLN A 142 11.21 -0.07 -1.56
CA GLN A 142 10.52 0.71 -0.56
C GLN A 142 9.67 -0.15 0.37
N SER A 143 8.93 -1.10 -0.21
CA SER A 143 8.08 -2.01 0.54
C SER A 143 7.96 -3.33 -0.20
N VAL A 144 7.75 -4.38 0.58
CA VAL A 144 7.56 -5.75 0.09
C VAL A 144 6.23 -6.25 0.64
N ASP A 145 5.23 -6.31 -0.22
CA ASP A 145 3.87 -6.72 0.09
C ASP A 145 3.64 -8.18 -0.28
N VAL A 146 2.92 -8.90 0.57
CA VAL A 146 2.57 -10.30 0.37
C VAL A 146 1.07 -10.43 0.17
N VAL A 147 0.64 -11.08 -0.91
CA VAL A 147 -0.79 -11.27 -1.21
C VAL A 147 -1.08 -12.75 -1.48
N HIS A 148 -1.92 -13.35 -0.64
CA HIS A 148 -2.43 -14.71 -0.82
C HIS A 148 -3.90 -14.64 -1.30
N PRO A 149 -4.18 -14.70 -2.62
CA PRO A 149 -5.56 -14.77 -3.12
C PRO A 149 -6.23 -16.09 -2.70
N LEU A 150 -7.55 -16.20 -2.80
CA LEU A 150 -8.33 -17.37 -2.33
C LEU A 150 -7.72 -18.70 -2.74
N LEU A 151 -7.57 -18.87 -4.05
CA LEU A 151 -7.00 -20.07 -4.63
C LEU A 151 -5.55 -20.26 -4.16
N GLY A 152 -4.78 -19.17 -4.06
CA GLY A 152 -3.46 -19.21 -3.46
C GLY A 152 -3.46 -19.72 -2.01
N ARG A 153 -4.41 -19.29 -1.18
CA ARG A 153 -4.55 -19.76 0.20
C ARG A 153 -4.92 -21.25 0.28
N VAL A 154 -5.79 -21.73 -0.61
CA VAL A 154 -6.14 -23.16 -0.71
C VAL A 154 -4.93 -24.00 -1.15
N PHE A 155 -4.15 -23.49 -2.11
CA PHE A 155 -2.96 -24.18 -2.64
C PHE A 155 -1.65 -23.87 -1.90
N GLY A 156 -1.67 -23.08 -0.81
CA GLY A 156 -0.47 -22.70 -0.06
C GLY A 156 0.54 -21.82 -0.83
N VAL A 157 0.07 -21.05 -1.82
CA VAL A 157 0.89 -20.14 -2.65
C VAL A 157 0.45 -18.68 -2.52
N GLY A 158 1.41 -17.77 -2.56
CA GLY A 158 1.20 -16.33 -2.49
C GLY A 158 2.01 -15.60 -3.54
N ARG A 159 1.66 -14.33 -3.78
CA ARG A 159 2.37 -13.43 -4.68
C ARG A 159 3.16 -12.42 -3.85
N LEU A 160 4.40 -12.14 -4.26
CA LEU A 160 5.26 -11.13 -3.65
C LEU A 160 5.31 -9.88 -4.54
N THR A 161 4.91 -8.73 -4.01
CA THR A 161 4.91 -7.46 -4.73
C THR A 161 5.95 -6.53 -4.13
N VAL A 162 6.97 -6.19 -4.92
CA VAL A 162 8.05 -5.29 -4.53
C VAL A 162 7.77 -3.92 -5.14
N GLU A 163 7.70 -2.89 -4.30
CA GLU A 163 7.56 -1.51 -4.76
C GLU A 163 8.89 -0.77 -4.67
N VAL A 164 9.25 -0.04 -5.74
CA VAL A 164 10.51 0.68 -5.88
C VAL A 164 10.26 2.19 -5.92
N ALA A 165 11.18 2.97 -5.34
CA ALA A 165 11.16 4.42 -5.36
C ALA A 165 11.37 4.96 -6.78
N GLY A 166 10.59 5.98 -7.18
CA GLY A 166 10.95 6.88 -8.28
C GLY A 166 10.27 6.61 -9.63
N GLY A 167 8.94 6.56 -9.67
CA GLY A 167 8.19 6.63 -10.93
C GLY A 167 6.83 5.94 -10.89
N ARG A 168 5.98 6.25 -11.89
CA ARG A 168 4.59 5.77 -12.00
C ARG A 168 4.45 4.26 -12.29
N ASP A 169 5.54 3.56 -12.61
CA ASP A 169 5.54 2.13 -13.03
C ASP A 169 6.55 1.25 -12.24
N SER A 170 6.88 1.65 -11.01
CA SER A 170 7.97 1.06 -10.21
C SER A 170 7.57 -0.16 -9.35
N ARG A 171 6.42 -0.79 -9.64
CA ARG A 171 5.94 -2.00 -8.95
C ARG A 171 6.37 -3.25 -9.72
N VAL A 172 7.17 -4.11 -9.09
CA VAL A 172 7.58 -5.41 -9.61
C VAL A 172 6.83 -6.51 -8.87
N VAL A 173 6.00 -7.24 -9.61
CA VAL A 173 5.27 -8.40 -9.09
C VAL A 173 6.10 -9.64 -9.37
N ILE A 174 6.66 -10.23 -8.32
CA ILE A 174 7.24 -11.55 -8.38
C ILE A 174 6.07 -12.55 -8.35
N GLY A 175 6.15 -13.60 -9.17
CA GLY A 175 5.07 -14.56 -9.40
C GLY A 175 4.62 -15.33 -8.15
N PHE A 176 3.79 -16.35 -8.34
CA PHE A 176 3.31 -17.15 -7.21
C PHE A 176 4.39 -18.11 -6.71
N LEU A 177 4.69 -18.01 -5.41
CA LEU A 177 5.66 -18.81 -4.66
C LEU A 177 4.93 -19.50 -3.50
N THR A 178 5.47 -20.60 -2.97
CA THR A 178 4.90 -21.24 -1.78
C THR A 178 5.02 -20.31 -0.56
N THR A 179 4.14 -20.44 0.44
CA THR A 179 4.16 -19.55 1.61
C THR A 179 5.53 -19.52 2.33
N ARG A 180 6.22 -20.66 2.41
CA ARG A 180 7.57 -20.75 3.02
C ARG A 180 8.63 -20.04 2.18
N GLU A 181 8.68 -20.32 0.88
CA GLU A 181 9.61 -19.65 -0.05
C GLU A 181 9.36 -18.13 -0.08
N LEU A 182 8.10 -17.72 0.00
CA LEU A 182 7.72 -16.32 -0.06
C LEU A 182 8.14 -15.55 1.20
N GLN A 183 8.00 -16.17 2.38
CA GLN A 183 8.52 -15.60 3.64
C GLN A 183 10.04 -15.50 3.59
N ALA A 184 10.72 -16.59 3.22
CA ALA A 184 12.19 -16.61 3.10
C ALA A 184 12.70 -15.57 2.09
N LEU A 185 12.05 -15.44 0.92
CA LEU A 185 12.41 -14.45 -0.09
C LEU A 185 12.16 -13.02 0.38
N ARG A 186 11.06 -12.79 1.09
CA ARG A 186 10.77 -11.47 1.69
C ARG A 186 11.83 -11.07 2.69
N ASP A 187 12.15 -11.96 3.62
CA ASP A 187 13.13 -11.69 4.68
C ASP A 187 14.51 -11.47 4.05
N ARG A 188 14.89 -12.29 3.07
CA ARG A 188 16.12 -12.09 2.30
C ARG A 188 16.18 -10.74 1.59
N ILE A 189 15.10 -10.31 0.93
CA ILE A 189 15.05 -9.00 0.26
C ILE A 189 15.15 -7.87 1.28
N LEU A 190 14.51 -8.00 2.45
CA LEU A 190 14.57 -6.99 3.49
C LEU A 190 15.96 -6.91 4.14
N ASP A 191 16.62 -8.04 4.37
CA ASP A 191 17.98 -8.09 4.92
C ASP A 191 19.00 -7.49 3.94
N LEU A 192 18.89 -7.83 2.65
CA LEU A 192 19.72 -7.24 1.60
C LEU A 192 19.45 -5.74 1.41
N ALA A 193 18.18 -5.31 1.44
CA ALA A 193 17.82 -3.89 1.36
C ALA A 193 18.28 -3.10 2.61
N ALA A 194 18.40 -3.77 3.76
CA ALA A 194 18.95 -3.21 4.98
C ALA A 194 20.49 -3.25 5.04
N GLY A 195 21.16 -3.83 4.03
CA GLY A 195 22.62 -3.89 3.94
C GLY A 195 23.28 -4.90 4.89
N HIS A 196 22.55 -5.90 5.38
CA HIS A 196 23.06 -6.84 6.40
C HIS A 196 23.79 -8.07 5.81
N ILE A 197 23.88 -8.22 4.48
CA ILE A 197 24.47 -9.41 3.86
C ILE A 197 25.30 -9.02 2.63
N ASP A 198 26.63 -9.15 2.74
CA ASP A 198 27.49 -9.39 1.59
C ASP A 198 27.27 -10.84 1.15
N LEU A 199 26.87 -11.06 -0.11
CA LEU A 199 26.76 -12.41 -0.64
C LEU A 199 28.15 -13.07 -0.65
N PRO A 200 28.29 -14.34 -0.22
CA PRO A 200 29.47 -15.11 -0.57
C PRO A 200 29.53 -15.18 -2.10
N GLY A 201 30.59 -14.62 -2.69
CA GLY A 201 30.91 -14.89 -4.09
C GLY A 201 31.02 -16.40 -4.31
N PRO A 202 30.72 -16.91 -5.51
CA PRO A 202 30.83 -18.34 -5.78
C PRO A 202 32.24 -18.79 -5.44
N ALA A 203 32.34 -19.85 -4.63
CA ALA A 203 33.59 -20.55 -4.45
C ALA A 203 34.05 -21.01 -5.83
N SER A 204 35.08 -20.37 -6.35
CA SER A 204 35.84 -20.88 -7.48
C SER A 204 36.48 -22.18 -7.01
N GLU A 205 35.90 -23.29 -7.44
CA GLU A 205 36.64 -24.54 -7.58
C GLU A 205 37.72 -24.31 -8.63
N GLU A 206 38.92 -23.90 -8.20
CA GLU A 206 40.19 -24.13 -8.91
C GLU A 206 41.35 -23.66 -8.03
N GLY A 207 42.14 -24.63 -7.56
CA GLY A 207 43.32 -24.36 -6.73
C GLY A 207 43.87 -25.55 -5.96
N ALA A 208 43.63 -26.78 -6.44
CA ALA A 208 44.30 -27.97 -5.92
C ALA A 208 45.70 -28.10 -6.54
N VAL A 209 46.67 -27.27 -6.14
CA VAL A 209 48.11 -27.62 -6.18
C VAL A 209 48.85 -26.81 -5.12
N GLY A 210 49.28 -27.49 -4.07
CA GLY A 210 50.16 -26.96 -3.04
C GLY A 210 50.84 -28.12 -2.35
N ALA A 211 51.85 -28.66 -3.01
CA ALA A 211 52.66 -29.78 -2.55
C ALA A 211 53.49 -29.41 -1.30
N SER A 212 53.48 -30.33 -0.35
CA SER A 212 54.56 -30.83 0.52
C SER A 212 55.75 -29.95 0.94
N ALA A 213 56.10 -30.15 2.23
CA ALA A 213 57.41 -30.04 2.86
C ALA A 213 57.87 -28.67 3.40
N ALA A 214 57.85 -28.53 4.73
CA ALA A 214 59.06 -28.54 5.55
C ALA A 214 58.65 -28.37 7.03
N GLY A 215 58.90 -29.41 7.83
CA GLY A 215 58.99 -29.29 9.27
C GLY A 215 60.43 -28.93 9.64
N ASP A 216 60.58 -28.15 10.69
CA ASP A 216 61.79 -28.08 11.52
C ASP A 216 61.32 -28.00 12.98
N ASP A 217 61.41 -29.15 13.66
CA ASP A 217 62.21 -29.39 14.86
C ASP A 217 62.31 -28.29 15.93
N THR A 218 61.67 -28.45 17.10
CA THR A 218 62.05 -29.25 18.31
C THR A 218 62.95 -28.53 19.32
N GLY A 219 62.62 -28.75 20.60
CA GLY A 219 63.34 -28.29 21.80
C GLY A 219 62.51 -27.28 22.59
N SER A 220 62.21 -27.43 23.89
CA SER A 220 62.68 -28.32 24.94
C SER A 220 61.88 -27.99 26.20
N ILE A 221 61.47 -29.00 26.98
CA ILE A 221 61.48 -29.14 28.46
C ILE A 221 61.16 -27.85 29.25
N GLY A 222 60.12 -27.76 30.08
CA GLY A 222 59.69 -28.69 31.12
C GLY A 222 59.89 -28.05 32.51
N ASP A 223 58.87 -28.20 33.36
CA ASP A 223 58.82 -28.06 34.82
C ASP A 223 58.26 -26.80 35.53
N ALA A 224 57.12 -27.10 36.16
CA ALA A 224 56.72 -26.84 37.55
C ALA A 224 56.39 -25.41 38.01
N VAL A 225 55.16 -25.24 38.53
CA VAL A 225 54.86 -25.19 39.98
C VAL A 225 53.35 -25.01 40.22
N SER A 226 52.78 -25.95 40.99
CA SER A 226 51.75 -25.86 42.06
C SER A 226 50.51 -24.97 41.89
N ALA A 227 49.30 -25.56 41.88
CA ALA A 227 48.44 -25.87 43.05
C ALA A 227 47.28 -24.85 43.12
N SER A 228 46.04 -25.13 43.51
CA SER A 228 45.37 -26.29 44.08
C SER A 228 43.85 -26.07 43.90
N ARG A 229 43.08 -27.13 43.64
CA ARG A 229 41.62 -27.16 43.87
C ARG A 229 41.33 -28.47 44.61
N PRO A 230 40.61 -28.44 45.74
CA PRO A 230 40.52 -29.61 46.59
C PRO A 230 39.59 -30.67 45.99
N GLU A 231 40.00 -31.91 46.27
CA GLU A 231 39.32 -33.18 46.10
C GLU A 231 37.99 -33.28 46.86
N GLY A 232 37.16 -34.23 46.43
CA GLY A 232 36.48 -35.11 47.38
C GLY A 232 35.10 -35.59 46.96
N LEU A 233 35.05 -36.71 46.22
CA LEU A 233 34.34 -37.97 46.52
C LEU A 233 33.79 -38.68 45.26
N THR A 234 34.40 -39.82 44.95
CA THR A 234 33.94 -40.95 44.11
C THR A 234 33.63 -42.15 45.03
N PRO A 235 33.25 -43.36 44.55
CA PRO A 235 32.56 -43.84 43.34
C PRO A 235 31.26 -44.63 43.74
N GLU A 236 30.38 -45.13 42.86
CA GLU A 236 30.46 -46.49 42.28
C GLU A 236 29.08 -46.82 41.65
N GLY A 237 29.03 -47.48 40.49
CA GLY A 237 27.78 -48.04 39.95
C GLY A 237 27.62 -48.01 38.43
N ALA A 238 28.32 -48.93 37.77
CA ALA A 238 28.19 -49.48 36.42
C ALA A 238 27.07 -49.01 35.46
N ALA A 239 27.52 -48.64 34.26
CA ALA A 239 27.04 -49.05 32.94
C ALA A 239 25.53 -49.00 32.65
N ASP A 240 25.12 -48.00 31.87
CA ASP A 240 24.38 -48.30 30.64
C ASP A 240 24.57 -47.24 29.56
N SER A 241 24.78 -47.76 28.36
CA SER A 241 25.17 -47.03 27.16
C SER A 241 23.95 -46.39 26.54
N LYS A 242 23.83 -45.06 26.62
CA LYS A 242 22.95 -44.31 25.71
C LYS A 242 23.71 -43.12 25.16
N ALA A 243 24.13 -43.26 23.91
CA ALA A 243 24.80 -42.24 23.12
C ALA A 243 23.99 -40.93 23.16
N ALA A 244 24.42 -40.01 24.04
CA ALA A 244 24.02 -38.61 23.97
C ALA A 244 24.68 -38.02 22.73
N SER A 245 23.91 -37.99 21.65
CA SER A 245 24.23 -37.20 20.47
C SER A 245 24.42 -35.77 20.95
N ALA A 246 25.59 -35.19 20.69
CA ALA A 246 25.79 -33.75 20.78
C ALA A 246 24.59 -33.04 20.14
N PRO A 247 24.04 -31.96 20.72
CA PRO A 247 23.03 -31.17 20.05
C PRO A 247 23.68 -30.56 18.81
N ARG A 248 23.50 -31.24 17.68
CA ARG A 248 23.63 -30.64 16.35
C ARG A 248 22.69 -29.45 16.34
N SER A 249 23.29 -28.27 16.23
CA SER A 249 22.64 -26.99 16.05
C SER A 249 21.52 -27.09 15.00
N PRO A 250 20.24 -26.97 15.38
CA PRO A 250 19.17 -26.76 14.43
C PRO A 250 19.33 -25.34 13.88
N GLY A 251 19.33 -25.22 12.55
CA GLY A 251 19.68 -24.01 11.80
C GLY A 251 19.03 -22.73 12.30
N LEU A 252 19.89 -21.72 12.43
CA LEU A 252 19.58 -20.29 12.54
C LEU A 252 18.84 -19.76 11.29
N TRP A 253 17.60 -20.15 10.99
CA TRP A 253 16.77 -19.41 10.02
C TRP A 253 15.28 -19.55 10.35
N ALA A 254 14.92 -19.06 11.53
CA ALA A 254 13.54 -18.74 11.88
C ALA A 254 13.59 -17.57 12.87
N SER A 255 13.98 -16.39 12.40
CA SER A 255 13.65 -15.16 13.09
C SER A 255 12.13 -15.00 13.04
N HIS A 256 11.44 -15.64 13.99
CA HIS A 256 10.18 -15.15 14.52
C HIS A 256 10.45 -13.74 15.03
N PHE A 257 10.50 -12.75 14.13
CA PHE A 257 10.44 -11.35 14.54
C PHE A 257 9.14 -11.22 15.31
N GLN A 258 9.27 -11.07 16.64
CA GLN A 258 8.16 -11.08 17.58
C GLN A 258 7.23 -9.92 17.21
N GLU A 259 6.19 -10.22 16.43
CA GLU A 259 5.20 -9.23 16.01
C GLU A 259 4.44 -8.81 17.26
N HIS A 260 4.57 -7.53 17.64
CA HIS A 260 3.85 -7.02 18.79
C HIS A 260 2.48 -6.52 18.31
N PRO A 261 1.37 -7.22 18.63
CA PRO A 261 0.05 -6.83 18.16
C PRO A 261 -0.32 -5.46 18.77
N LEU A 262 -0.69 -4.50 17.91
CA LEU A 262 -1.07 -3.15 18.33
C LEU A 262 -2.58 -3.05 18.52
N TYR A 263 -3.34 -3.45 17.49
CA TYR A 263 -4.79 -3.49 17.53
C TYR A 263 -5.35 -4.39 16.42
N SER A 264 -6.51 -4.97 16.67
CA SER A 264 -7.33 -5.68 15.71
C SER A 264 -8.69 -5.01 15.59
N VAL A 265 -9.37 -5.27 14.47
CA VAL A 265 -10.75 -4.82 14.27
C VAL A 265 -11.67 -6.01 14.34
N ASP A 266 -12.62 -5.96 15.27
CA ASP A 266 -13.62 -7.01 15.42
C ASP A 266 -14.51 -7.12 14.18
N GLY A 267 -14.82 -8.35 13.78
CA GLY A 267 -15.72 -8.63 12.66
C GLY A 267 -17.11 -8.01 12.85
N ALA A 268 -17.63 -7.96 14.09
CA ALA A 268 -18.91 -7.35 14.41
C ALA A 268 -18.89 -5.82 14.22
N THR A 269 -17.81 -5.16 14.63
CA THR A 269 -17.61 -3.72 14.43
C THR A 269 -17.49 -3.40 12.94
N LEU A 270 -16.77 -4.23 12.19
CA LEU A 270 -16.67 -4.11 10.73
C LEU A 270 -18.04 -4.24 10.06
N LEU A 271 -18.75 -5.33 10.32
CA LEU A 271 -20.07 -5.60 9.73
C LEU A 271 -21.05 -4.47 10.07
N GLY A 272 -21.09 -4.06 11.35
CA GLY A 272 -21.92 -2.95 11.79
C GLY A 272 -21.58 -1.63 11.08
N SER A 273 -20.31 -1.36 10.80
CA SER A 273 -19.86 -0.15 10.09
C SER A 273 -20.26 -0.13 8.62
N LEU A 274 -20.29 -1.30 7.97
CA LEU A 274 -20.75 -1.48 6.60
C LEU A 274 -22.26 -1.32 6.48
N LEU A 275 -23.02 -1.92 7.41
CA LEU A 275 -24.47 -1.73 7.51
C LEU A 275 -24.83 -0.26 7.73
N ARG A 276 -24.05 0.45 8.55
CA ARG A 276 -24.20 1.89 8.80
C ARG A 276 -23.44 2.75 7.79
N SER A 277 -23.26 2.30 6.55
CA SER A 277 -22.61 3.10 5.52
C SER A 277 -23.62 3.79 4.61
N VAL A 278 -23.46 5.10 4.40
CA VAL A 278 -24.36 5.87 3.50
C VAL A 278 -24.39 5.26 2.10
N LEU A 279 -23.26 4.70 1.66
CA LEU A 279 -23.18 4.10 0.33
C LEU A 279 -24.04 2.85 0.21
N LEU A 280 -24.17 2.03 1.26
CA LEU A 280 -25.08 0.88 1.25
C LEU A 280 -26.52 1.34 1.04
N TYR A 281 -26.98 2.33 1.81
CA TYR A 281 -28.33 2.88 1.63
C TYR A 281 -28.53 3.49 0.23
N MET A 282 -27.57 4.26 -0.28
CA MET A 282 -27.63 4.81 -1.64
C MET A 282 -27.66 3.71 -2.71
N SER A 283 -26.99 2.59 -2.46
CA SER A 283 -26.96 1.44 -3.37
C SER A 283 -28.25 0.62 -3.34
N LEU A 284 -29.03 0.69 -2.25
CA LEU A 284 -30.36 0.06 -2.14
C LEU A 284 -31.48 0.89 -2.77
N ILE A 285 -31.28 2.19 -3.00
CA ILE A 285 -32.31 3.05 -3.62
C ILE A 285 -32.65 2.58 -5.06
N PRO A 286 -31.69 2.40 -5.99
CA PRO A 286 -31.97 1.96 -7.36
C PRO A 286 -32.83 0.68 -7.47
N PRO A 287 -32.52 -0.44 -6.77
CA PRO A 287 -33.33 -1.64 -6.88
C PRO A 287 -34.74 -1.43 -6.30
N ILE A 288 -34.90 -0.66 -5.22
CA ILE A 288 -36.21 -0.34 -4.66
C ILE A 288 -37.02 0.53 -5.64
N THR A 289 -36.42 1.58 -6.21
CA THR A 289 -37.10 2.44 -7.19
C THR A 289 -37.50 1.67 -8.44
N LEU A 290 -36.69 0.70 -8.87
CA LEU A 290 -37.02 -0.17 -10.00
C LEU A 290 -38.20 -1.09 -9.69
N ILE A 291 -38.24 -1.69 -8.50
CA ILE A 291 -39.39 -2.51 -8.05
C ILE A 291 -40.66 -1.66 -8.04
N VAL A 292 -40.62 -0.47 -7.42
CA VAL A 292 -41.77 0.42 -7.33
C VAL A 292 -42.23 0.86 -8.72
N ALA A 293 -41.31 1.25 -9.60
CA ALA A 293 -41.65 1.62 -10.98
C ALA A 293 -42.27 0.44 -11.75
N GLY A 294 -41.76 -0.78 -11.56
CA GLY A 294 -42.33 -2.00 -12.15
C GLY A 294 -43.75 -2.30 -11.69
N ILE A 295 -44.01 -2.17 -10.39
CA ILE A 295 -45.36 -2.34 -9.81
C ILE A 295 -46.33 -1.29 -10.38
N VAL A 296 -45.90 -0.03 -10.45
CA VAL A 296 -46.72 1.08 -10.99
C VAL A 296 -47.02 0.87 -12.48
N ALA A 297 -46.03 0.49 -13.29
CA ALA A 297 -46.24 0.21 -14.71
C ALA A 297 -47.23 -0.95 -14.93
N TYR A 298 -47.12 -2.01 -14.12
CA TYR A 298 -48.08 -3.12 -14.15
C TYR A 298 -49.50 -2.68 -13.78
N ALA A 299 -49.64 -1.81 -12.78
CA ALA A 299 -50.94 -1.29 -12.34
C ALA A 299 -51.62 -0.37 -13.36
N ILE A 300 -50.86 0.36 -14.20
CA ILE A 300 -51.38 1.29 -15.22
C ILE A 300 -51.71 0.55 -16.54
N GLY A 301 -51.32 -0.72 -16.69
CA GLY A 301 -51.63 -1.53 -17.87
C GLY A 301 -50.74 -1.24 -19.08
N ASP A 302 -49.63 -0.52 -18.90
CA ASP A 302 -48.61 -0.26 -19.93
C ASP A 302 -47.26 -0.90 -19.54
N PRO A 303 -47.17 -2.24 -19.46
CA PRO A 303 -45.92 -2.90 -19.14
C PRO A 303 -44.91 -2.73 -20.30
N PRO A 304 -43.62 -2.50 -20.02
CA PRO A 304 -42.60 -2.42 -21.07
C PRO A 304 -42.59 -3.69 -21.93
N ARG A 305 -42.31 -3.55 -23.24
CA ARG A 305 -42.16 -4.68 -24.19
C ARG A 305 -40.99 -5.56 -23.72
N GLY A 306 -41.29 -6.61 -22.96
CA GLY A 306 -40.32 -7.41 -22.17
C GLY A 306 -40.80 -7.81 -20.76
N GLY A 307 -41.90 -7.22 -20.27
CA GLY A 307 -42.65 -7.66 -19.09
C GLY A 307 -41.84 -7.70 -17.78
N VAL A 308 -42.28 -8.61 -16.88
CA VAL A 308 -41.65 -8.90 -15.57
C VAL A 308 -40.19 -9.36 -15.71
N LEU A 309 -39.85 -10.01 -16.82
CA LEU A 309 -38.50 -10.54 -17.08
C LEU A 309 -37.46 -9.41 -17.20
N ALA A 310 -37.75 -8.34 -17.94
CA ALA A 310 -36.84 -7.19 -18.07
C ALA A 310 -36.58 -6.48 -16.73
N ILE A 311 -37.63 -6.36 -15.90
CA ILE A 311 -37.55 -5.80 -14.56
C ILE A 311 -36.71 -6.72 -13.66
N ALA A 312 -36.93 -8.04 -13.72
CA ALA A 312 -36.18 -9.03 -12.97
C ALA A 312 -34.68 -9.01 -13.34
N THR A 313 -34.32 -8.97 -14.62
CA THR A 313 -32.92 -8.93 -15.07
C THR A 313 -32.22 -7.64 -14.63
N THR A 314 -32.90 -6.50 -14.74
CA THR A 314 -32.35 -5.21 -14.28
C THR A 314 -32.21 -5.19 -12.75
N PHE A 315 -33.16 -5.78 -12.02
CA PHE A 315 -33.09 -5.92 -10.58
C PHE A 315 -31.92 -6.79 -10.14
N VAL A 316 -31.78 -8.00 -10.72
CA VAL A 316 -30.68 -8.92 -10.44
C VAL A 316 -29.33 -8.26 -10.74
N SER A 317 -29.20 -7.58 -11.87
CA SER A 317 -27.96 -6.87 -12.24
C SER A 317 -27.62 -5.75 -11.26
N THR A 318 -28.64 -4.99 -10.85
CA THR A 318 -28.48 -3.91 -9.87
C THR A 318 -28.07 -4.47 -8.51
N VAL A 319 -28.77 -5.49 -8.01
CA VAL A 319 -28.46 -6.15 -6.73
C VAL A 319 -27.07 -6.78 -6.77
N ALA A 320 -26.69 -7.45 -7.86
CA ALA A 320 -25.37 -8.01 -8.04
C ALA A 320 -24.28 -6.92 -7.97
N GLY A 321 -24.51 -5.76 -8.61
CA GLY A 321 -23.61 -4.60 -8.52
C GLY A 321 -23.46 -4.07 -7.08
N VAL A 322 -24.58 -3.97 -6.35
CA VAL A 322 -24.62 -3.55 -4.94
C VAL A 322 -23.83 -4.52 -4.06
N VAL A 323 -24.12 -5.82 -4.19
CA VAL A 323 -23.47 -6.90 -3.46
C VAL A 323 -21.97 -6.92 -3.74
N SER A 324 -21.56 -6.80 -5.01
CA SER A 324 -20.15 -6.76 -5.42
C SER A 324 -19.40 -5.59 -4.77
N LEU A 325 -20.01 -4.41 -4.70
CA LEU A 325 -19.41 -3.24 -4.07
C LEU A 325 -19.32 -3.37 -2.55
N ALA A 326 -20.33 -3.94 -1.89
CA ALA A 326 -20.31 -4.23 -0.46
C ALA A 326 -19.27 -5.31 -0.12
N TRP A 327 -19.21 -6.37 -0.94
CA TRP A 327 -18.26 -7.47 -0.81
C TRP A 327 -16.81 -7.00 -0.90
N SER A 328 -16.49 -6.15 -1.88
CA SER A 328 -15.14 -5.59 -2.03
C SER A 328 -14.68 -4.87 -0.76
N ARG A 329 -15.55 -4.08 -0.13
CA ARG A 329 -15.21 -3.38 1.12
C ARG A 329 -15.07 -4.30 2.32
N PHE A 330 -15.99 -5.25 2.45
CA PHE A 330 -15.95 -6.25 3.50
C PHE A 330 -14.67 -7.08 3.42
N ASN A 331 -14.38 -7.61 2.24
CA ASN A 331 -13.19 -8.40 1.99
C ASN A 331 -11.90 -7.63 2.33
N ASN A 332 -11.80 -6.36 1.93
CA ASN A 332 -10.60 -5.55 2.16
C ASN A 332 -10.40 -5.06 3.60
N ALA A 333 -11.36 -5.29 4.49
CA ALA A 333 -11.28 -4.88 5.89
C ALA A 333 -11.46 -6.05 6.87
N TRP A 334 -11.81 -7.23 6.38
CA TRP A 334 -11.98 -8.43 7.19
C TRP A 334 -10.67 -8.86 7.84
N ASN A 335 -10.75 -9.32 9.10
CA ASN A 335 -9.62 -9.74 9.93
C ASN A 335 -8.46 -8.73 9.91
N PHE A 336 -8.80 -7.43 9.97
CA PHE A 336 -7.79 -6.39 9.99
C PHE A 336 -6.99 -6.44 11.30
N GLN A 337 -5.67 -6.56 11.18
CA GLN A 337 -4.74 -6.59 12.31
C GLN A 337 -3.55 -5.70 11.99
N ALA A 338 -3.18 -4.85 12.95
CA ALA A 338 -1.97 -4.05 12.92
C ALA A 338 -0.99 -4.54 13.99
N ALA A 339 0.26 -4.76 13.59
CA ALA A 339 1.35 -5.19 14.48
C ALA A 339 2.60 -4.34 14.25
N ALA A 340 3.34 -4.08 15.32
CA ALA A 340 4.65 -3.43 15.22
C ALA A 340 5.69 -4.47 14.82
N THR A 341 6.50 -4.11 13.82
CA THR A 341 7.67 -4.87 13.35
C THR A 341 8.88 -3.96 13.30
N PRO A 342 10.13 -4.48 13.34
CA PRO A 342 11.33 -3.64 13.30
C PRO A 342 11.42 -2.73 12.07
N SER A 343 10.83 -3.15 10.95
CA SER A 343 10.77 -2.39 9.69
C SER A 343 9.58 -1.42 9.60
N GLY A 344 8.62 -1.47 10.54
CA GLY A 344 7.50 -0.54 10.62
C GLY A 344 6.18 -1.18 11.07
N ILE A 345 5.06 -0.56 10.71
CA ILE A 345 3.72 -1.03 11.07
C ILE A 345 3.25 -2.03 10.02
N ARG A 346 3.14 -3.31 10.41
CA ARG A 346 2.61 -4.36 9.54
C ARG A 346 1.09 -4.42 9.68
N MET A 347 0.39 -4.39 8.56
CA MET A 347 -1.06 -4.50 8.46
C MET A 347 -1.41 -5.78 7.70
N ARG A 348 -2.32 -6.56 8.25
CA ARG A 348 -2.88 -7.76 7.63
C ARG A 348 -4.38 -7.62 7.50
N TYR A 349 -4.94 -7.96 6.35
CA TYR A 349 -6.38 -7.90 6.09
C TYR A 349 -6.77 -8.77 4.89
N GLY A 350 -8.01 -9.23 4.85
CA GLY A 350 -8.52 -10.06 3.77
C GLY A 350 -9.30 -11.28 4.25
N LEU A 351 -10.50 -11.49 3.72
CA LEU A 351 -11.18 -12.79 3.82
C LEU A 351 -10.71 -13.71 2.69
N THR A 352 -10.92 -13.22 1.47
CA THR A 352 -10.62 -13.92 0.22
C THR A 352 -9.16 -13.78 -0.17
N SER A 353 -8.57 -12.63 0.09
CA SER A 353 -7.19 -12.34 -0.26
C SER A 353 -6.42 -11.84 0.96
N ASP A 354 -5.72 -12.73 1.69
CA ASP A 354 -4.92 -12.33 2.86
C ASP A 354 -3.72 -11.50 2.36
N THR A 355 -3.79 -10.20 2.62
CA THR A 355 -2.83 -9.20 2.19
C THR A 355 -2.08 -8.70 3.40
N SER A 356 -0.76 -8.86 3.38
CA SER A 356 0.15 -8.37 4.43
C SER A 356 1.02 -7.26 3.85
N ARG A 357 0.94 -6.06 4.43
CA ARG A 357 1.69 -4.87 4.01
C ARG A 357 2.46 -4.28 5.17
N THR A 358 3.65 -3.78 4.92
CA THR A 358 4.45 -3.09 5.94
C THR A 358 4.57 -1.61 5.59
N LEU A 359 4.15 -0.76 6.51
CA LEU A 359 4.26 0.69 6.39
C LEU A 359 5.44 1.22 7.22
N PRO A 360 6.51 1.73 6.58
CA PRO A 360 7.63 2.31 7.31
C PRO A 360 7.21 3.62 7.99
N PRO A 361 7.44 3.81 9.30
CA PRO A 361 6.97 4.98 10.03
C PRO A 361 7.59 6.28 9.49
N GLY A 362 8.88 6.27 9.13
CA GLY A 362 9.58 7.44 8.59
C GLY A 362 9.12 7.92 7.20
N ARG A 363 8.22 7.18 6.52
CA ARG A 363 7.63 7.56 5.22
C ARG A 363 6.20 8.04 5.33
N VAL A 364 5.65 8.07 6.53
CA VAL A 364 4.33 8.64 6.74
C VAL A 364 4.44 10.16 6.78
N HIS A 365 3.68 10.83 5.91
CA HIS A 365 3.69 12.29 5.76
C HIS A 365 2.49 12.96 6.43
N GLY A 366 1.42 12.22 6.69
CA GLY A 366 0.27 12.75 7.40
C GLY A 366 -0.78 11.69 7.71
N VAL A 367 -1.57 11.95 8.73
CA VAL A 367 -2.65 11.08 9.21
C VAL A 367 -3.98 11.77 9.01
N GLY A 368 -4.93 11.07 8.38
CA GLY A 368 -6.29 11.53 8.17
C GLY A 368 -7.28 10.68 8.95
N ILE A 369 -7.95 11.28 9.94
CA ILE A 369 -9.01 10.65 10.72
C ILE A 369 -10.37 11.09 10.17
N ALA A 370 -11.28 10.15 9.92
CA ALA A 370 -12.60 10.44 9.35
C ALA A 370 -13.74 9.69 10.05
N GLN A 371 -14.85 10.39 10.29
CA GLN A 371 -16.09 9.82 10.82
C GLN A 371 -17.29 10.17 9.91
N PRO A 372 -17.84 9.18 9.20
CA PRO A 372 -19.12 9.29 8.50
C PRO A 372 -20.28 9.64 9.44
N ILE A 373 -21.38 10.18 8.91
CA ILE A 373 -22.52 10.62 9.73
C ILE A 373 -23.18 9.49 10.52
N LEU A 374 -23.42 8.35 9.86
CA LEU A 374 -24.08 7.18 10.45
C LEU A 374 -23.20 6.44 11.47
N TRP A 375 -21.90 6.74 11.51
CA TRP A 375 -20.94 6.17 12.45
C TRP A 375 -20.87 6.94 13.76
N ARG A 376 -21.45 8.14 13.83
CA ARG A 376 -21.39 9.02 15.02
C ARG A 376 -22.05 8.44 16.25
N GLY A 377 -23.14 7.69 16.08
CA GLY A 377 -23.86 7.13 17.23
C GLY A 377 -23.04 6.09 18.01
N LYS A 378 -22.18 5.33 17.33
CA LYS A 378 -21.26 4.35 17.95
C LYS A 378 -19.81 4.85 18.06
N ASP A 379 -19.61 6.14 17.80
CA ASP A 379 -18.31 6.81 17.74
C ASP A 379 -17.23 6.04 16.97
N TRP A 380 -17.59 5.56 15.78
CA TRP A 380 -16.65 4.86 14.91
C TRP A 380 -15.88 5.81 14.00
N TRP A 381 -14.59 5.50 13.82
CA TRP A 381 -13.61 6.30 13.09
C TRP A 381 -12.80 5.45 12.12
N LYS A 382 -12.40 6.06 11.01
CA LYS A 382 -11.49 5.52 10.00
C LYS A 382 -10.18 6.33 10.02
N VAL A 383 -9.03 5.67 9.92
CA VAL A 383 -7.71 6.34 9.86
C VAL A 383 -7.00 5.97 8.56
N ASN A 384 -6.71 6.98 7.75
CA ASN A 384 -5.90 6.86 6.53
C ASN A 384 -4.56 7.57 6.74
N VAL A 385 -3.58 7.22 5.94
CA VAL A 385 -2.23 7.77 6.05
C VAL A 385 -1.64 8.11 4.69
N THR A 386 -1.16 9.33 4.54
CA THR A 386 -0.43 9.74 3.34
C THR A 386 1.00 9.20 3.39
N VAL A 387 1.40 8.40 2.40
CA VAL A 387 2.75 7.80 2.29
C VAL A 387 3.49 8.36 1.08
N ALA A 388 4.78 8.68 1.23
CA ALA A 388 5.60 9.14 0.10
C ALA A 388 6.08 7.99 -0.80
N GLY A 389 6.21 8.28 -2.11
CA GLY A 389 6.75 7.35 -3.10
C GLY A 389 5.74 6.31 -3.61
N ARG A 390 4.54 6.29 -3.03
CA ARG A 390 3.48 5.32 -3.35
C ARG A 390 2.34 6.01 -4.10
N GLU A 391 2.52 6.23 -5.40
CA GLU A 391 1.42 6.60 -6.30
C GLU A 391 0.78 5.33 -6.87
N ASP A 392 -0.43 5.00 -6.41
CA ASP A 392 -1.18 3.89 -7.00
C ASP A 392 -1.69 4.26 -8.40
N ARG A 393 -0.96 3.82 -9.44
CA ARG A 393 -1.63 3.45 -10.70
C ARG A 393 -2.40 2.17 -10.45
N SER A 394 -3.72 2.26 -10.52
CA SER A 394 -4.57 1.09 -10.68
C SER A 394 -5.51 1.33 -11.86
N GLN A 395 -5.30 0.53 -12.91
CA GLN A 395 -6.32 0.25 -13.95
C GLN A 395 -7.57 -0.43 -13.33
N ASP A 396 -7.46 -0.97 -12.10
CA ASP A 396 -8.56 -1.48 -11.30
C ASP A 396 -9.13 -0.38 -10.38
N GLY A 397 -10.14 0.36 -10.86
CA GLY A 397 -10.76 1.50 -10.17
C GLY A 397 -11.34 1.26 -8.76
N GLN A 398 -11.30 0.04 -8.23
CA GLN A 398 -11.86 -0.32 -6.91
C GLN A 398 -10.87 -0.22 -5.75
N ASN A 399 -9.55 -0.31 -5.96
CA ASN A 399 -8.60 -0.54 -4.86
C ASN A 399 -7.87 0.71 -4.33
N ARG A 400 -8.28 1.91 -4.76
CA ARG A 400 -7.63 3.19 -4.42
C ARG A 400 -7.80 3.62 -2.94
N GLN A 401 -8.63 2.94 -2.16
CA GLN A 401 -9.03 3.35 -0.80
C GLN A 401 -8.40 2.52 0.32
N THR A 402 -7.63 1.48 -0.02
CA THR A 402 -7.17 0.43 0.90
C THR A 402 -5.65 0.35 1.01
N SER A 403 -4.90 0.99 0.11
CA SER A 403 -3.43 1.02 0.15
C SER A 403 -2.84 1.79 1.31
N ASN A 404 -3.51 2.86 1.68
CA ASN A 404 -3.02 3.82 2.65
C ASN A 404 -3.95 3.91 3.86
N LEU A 405 -4.44 2.75 4.30
CA LEU A 405 -5.41 2.60 5.38
C LEU A 405 -4.75 2.02 6.63
N LEU A 406 -4.63 2.82 7.69
CA LEU A 406 -4.16 2.33 9.00
C LEU A 406 -5.27 1.70 9.85
N LEU A 407 -6.50 2.18 9.70
CA LEU A 407 -7.65 1.65 10.44
C LEU A 407 -8.91 1.72 9.56
N PRO A 408 -9.50 0.58 9.13
CA PRO A 408 -10.74 0.57 8.36
C PRO A 408 -11.91 1.13 9.14
N VAL A 409 -12.05 0.67 10.39
CA VAL A 409 -13.01 1.14 11.36
C VAL A 409 -12.53 0.77 12.76
N GLY A 410 -12.72 1.66 13.72
CA GLY A 410 -12.54 1.36 15.14
C GLY A 410 -13.18 2.43 16.02
N THR A 411 -13.14 2.22 17.32
CA THR A 411 -13.52 3.25 18.30
C THR A 411 -12.54 4.42 18.25
N ARG A 412 -12.92 5.53 18.88
CA ARG A 412 -12.08 6.72 18.98
C ARG A 412 -10.70 6.41 19.58
N ASP A 413 -10.62 5.61 20.63
CA ASP A 413 -9.34 5.28 21.28
C ASP A 413 -8.39 4.51 20.36
N THR A 414 -8.91 3.56 19.58
CA THR A 414 -8.12 2.84 18.58
C THR A 414 -7.64 3.77 17.46
N ALA A 415 -8.49 4.71 17.02
CA ALA A 415 -8.09 5.71 16.04
C ALA A 415 -7.01 6.66 16.57
N LEU A 416 -7.07 7.03 17.85
CA LEU A 416 -6.04 7.84 18.50
C LEU A 416 -4.74 7.06 18.68
N ARG A 417 -4.78 5.78 19.09
CA ARG A 417 -3.59 4.91 19.09
C ARG A 417 -2.92 4.85 17.73
N ALA A 418 -3.71 4.70 16.66
CA ALA A 418 -3.19 4.73 15.29
C ALA A 418 -2.54 6.07 14.90
N LEU A 419 -3.06 7.19 15.41
CA LEU A 419 -2.45 8.51 15.25
C LEU A 419 -1.12 8.61 16.00
N TRP A 420 -1.07 8.20 17.26
CA TRP A 420 0.11 8.27 18.12
C TRP A 420 1.29 7.42 17.61
N LEU A 421 1.00 6.34 16.89
CA LEU A 421 2.02 5.53 16.22
C LEU A 421 2.77 6.27 15.10
N VAL A 422 2.15 7.31 14.55
CA VAL A 422 2.71 8.08 13.43
C VAL A 422 3.21 9.45 13.89
N VAL A 423 2.41 10.15 14.69
CA VAL A 423 2.71 11.47 15.22
C VAL A 423 2.74 11.35 16.74
N PRO A 424 3.90 11.02 17.34
CA PRO A 424 4.01 10.75 18.77
C PRO A 424 3.87 12.02 19.63
N ASP A 425 4.16 13.19 19.07
CA ASP A 425 4.08 14.47 19.77
C ASP A 425 3.37 15.52 18.91
N LEU A 426 2.30 16.10 19.47
CA LEU A 426 1.51 17.17 18.86
C LEU A 426 2.02 18.56 19.22
N GLY A 427 3.02 18.70 20.10
CA GLY A 427 3.62 19.99 20.43
C GLY A 427 2.62 20.92 21.11
N VAL A 428 1.80 20.37 22.01
CA VAL A 428 0.85 21.11 22.83
C VAL A 428 0.82 20.53 24.24
N PRO A 429 0.58 21.35 25.28
CA PRO A 429 0.59 20.90 26.68
C PRO A 429 -0.55 19.92 27.00
N ASP A 430 -1.72 20.06 26.36
CA ASP A 430 -2.88 19.17 26.53
C ASP A 430 -3.36 18.62 25.16
N PRO A 431 -2.76 17.51 24.68
CA PRO A 431 -3.09 16.93 23.39
C PRO A 431 -4.49 16.31 23.35
N ASP A 432 -4.99 15.77 24.45
CA ASP A 432 -6.27 15.06 24.47
C ASP A 432 -7.44 16.01 24.28
N ARG A 433 -7.39 17.19 24.92
CA ARG A 433 -8.36 18.26 24.71
C ARG A 433 -8.31 18.80 23.27
N LEU A 434 -7.11 19.02 22.74
CA LEU A 434 -6.90 19.46 21.36
C LEU A 434 -7.52 18.46 20.36
N LEU A 435 -7.25 17.17 20.53
CA LEU A 435 -7.77 16.11 19.68
C LEU A 435 -9.29 15.95 19.83
N ALA A 436 -9.83 16.07 21.04
CA ALA A 436 -11.28 16.10 21.26
C ALA A 436 -11.93 17.22 20.45
N GLN A 437 -11.37 18.42 20.49
CA GLN A 437 -11.93 19.56 19.76
C GLN A 437 -11.66 19.52 18.26
N ALA A 438 -10.56 18.91 17.83
CA ALA A 438 -10.32 18.61 16.43
C ALA A 438 -11.38 17.63 15.88
N LEU A 439 -11.67 16.55 16.63
CA LEU A 439 -12.54 15.45 16.21
C LEU A 439 -14.03 15.79 16.34
N THR A 440 -14.50 16.34 17.46
CA THR A 440 -15.94 16.55 17.71
C THR A 440 -16.37 18.00 17.66
N GLY A 441 -15.46 18.94 17.96
CA GLY A 441 -15.72 20.36 18.15
C GLY A 441 -16.40 21.11 16.98
N ARG A 442 -16.91 22.30 17.30
CA ARG A 442 -17.50 23.32 16.42
C ARG A 442 -17.08 24.71 16.90
N ASP A 443 -16.68 25.58 15.99
CA ASP A 443 -16.22 26.93 16.32
C ASP A 443 -15.00 26.87 17.29
N ASP A 444 -14.63 27.93 18.01
CA ASP A 444 -13.45 27.90 18.90
C ASP A 444 -13.84 27.35 20.27
N ASP A 445 -14.01 26.03 20.40
CA ASP A 445 -14.45 25.33 21.63
C ASP A 445 -13.47 25.45 22.83
N GLY A 446 -12.87 26.62 23.06
CA GLY A 446 -12.00 26.92 24.19
C GLY A 446 -10.60 26.31 24.08
N VAL A 447 -10.08 26.14 22.86
CA VAL A 447 -8.67 25.78 22.62
C VAL A 447 -7.99 27.03 22.08
N GLY A 448 -7.09 27.60 22.88
CA GLY A 448 -6.35 28.82 22.55
C GLY A 448 -7.08 30.14 22.87
N ASP A 449 -6.35 31.23 22.77
CA ASP A 449 -6.81 32.62 22.91
C ASP A 449 -7.26 33.17 21.54
N PRO A 450 -8.57 33.49 21.36
CA PRO A 450 -9.09 34.11 20.15
C PRO A 450 -8.60 35.55 19.90
N GLN A 451 -7.74 36.12 20.75
CA GLN A 451 -7.07 37.41 20.51
C GLN A 451 -5.61 37.27 20.06
N ALA A 452 -4.98 36.12 20.29
CA ALA A 452 -3.59 35.89 19.88
C ALA A 452 -3.45 35.96 18.33
N PRO A 453 -2.26 36.23 17.76
CA PRO A 453 -2.09 36.29 16.31
C PRO A 453 -2.42 34.96 15.63
N ALA A 454 -3.03 34.97 14.43
CA ALA A 454 -3.44 33.74 13.72
C ALA A 454 -2.32 32.72 13.49
N GLY A 455 -1.06 33.18 13.45
CA GLY A 455 0.13 32.33 13.32
C GLY A 455 0.71 31.82 14.64
N SER A 456 0.17 32.18 15.81
CA SER A 456 0.66 31.69 17.11
C SER A 456 0.06 30.33 17.46
N ALA A 457 0.80 29.49 18.19
CA ALA A 457 0.26 28.24 18.73
C ALA A 457 -0.85 28.51 19.76
N GLU A 458 -0.75 29.65 20.45
CA GLU A 458 -1.71 30.10 21.46
C GLU A 458 -3.07 30.49 20.86
N ARG A 459 -3.15 30.87 19.58
CA ARG A 459 -4.42 31.19 18.89
C ARG A 459 -5.45 30.07 18.95
N GLY A 460 -4.97 28.84 18.93
CA GLY A 460 -5.82 27.67 18.72
C GLY A 460 -6.40 27.60 17.31
N PHE A 461 -7.70 27.31 17.17
CA PHE A 461 -8.31 27.08 15.86
C PHE A 461 -8.61 28.39 15.11
N VAL A 462 -7.98 28.57 13.95
CA VAL A 462 -8.34 29.62 12.98
C VAL A 462 -9.47 29.13 12.08
N ARG A 463 -10.64 29.75 12.25
CA ARG A 463 -11.88 29.41 11.55
C ARG A 463 -11.99 30.05 10.17
N ILE A 464 -12.93 29.54 9.37
CA ILE A 464 -13.40 30.23 8.15
C ILE A 464 -13.97 31.61 8.54
N SER A 465 -13.61 32.65 7.79
CA SER A 465 -14.11 34.01 8.01
C SER A 465 -15.64 34.05 7.89
N ARG A 466 -16.32 34.88 8.70
CA ARG A 466 -17.78 35.06 8.62
C ARG A 466 -18.24 35.48 7.21
N ARG A 467 -17.39 36.23 6.49
CA ARG A 467 -17.62 36.65 5.08
C ARG A 467 -17.62 35.46 4.11
N GLY A 468 -16.96 34.36 4.47
CA GLY A 468 -16.89 33.12 3.71
C GLY A 468 -18.11 32.20 3.85
N ARG A 469 -19.10 32.56 4.69
CA ARG A 469 -20.30 31.74 4.93
C ARG A 469 -21.09 31.44 3.65
N ILE A 470 -21.21 32.41 2.75
CA ILE A 470 -21.95 32.27 1.48
C ILE A 470 -21.36 31.14 0.63
N PHE A 471 -20.04 31.01 0.60
CA PHE A 471 -19.36 29.97 -0.18
C PHE A 471 -19.39 28.59 0.51
N ARG A 472 -19.57 28.53 1.83
CA ARG A 472 -19.57 27.26 2.61
C ARG A 472 -20.58 27.28 3.76
N PRO A 473 -21.90 27.32 3.47
CA PRO A 473 -22.94 27.54 4.47
C PRO A 473 -23.07 26.40 5.49
N LEU A 474 -22.69 25.17 5.11
CA LEU A 474 -22.81 24.00 5.98
C LEU A 474 -21.54 23.70 6.79
N THR A 475 -20.37 24.14 6.34
CA THR A 475 -19.08 23.77 6.96
C THR A 475 -18.35 24.92 7.64
N TRP A 476 -18.82 26.16 7.52
CA TRP A 476 -18.12 27.33 8.07
C TRP A 476 -17.92 27.26 9.59
N ARG A 477 -18.85 26.66 10.35
CA ARG A 477 -18.72 26.47 11.82
C ARG A 477 -17.74 25.38 12.24
N ARG A 478 -17.17 24.63 11.30
CA ARG A 478 -16.35 23.45 11.63
C ARG A 478 -15.03 23.40 10.90
N ALA A 479 -14.96 23.97 9.71
CA ALA A 479 -13.70 24.04 8.99
C ALA A 479 -12.77 25.04 9.69
N ALA A 480 -11.65 24.54 10.19
CA ALA A 480 -10.65 25.33 10.89
C ALA A 480 -9.27 24.67 10.76
N VAL A 481 -8.23 25.48 10.91
CA VAL A 481 -6.83 25.05 10.97
C VAL A 481 -6.23 25.50 12.30
N ILE A 482 -5.39 24.67 12.90
CA ILE A 482 -4.60 25.02 14.09
C ILE A 482 -3.13 24.72 13.80
N LEU A 483 -2.28 25.63 14.26
CA LEU A 483 -0.83 25.47 14.26
C LEU A 483 -0.42 25.07 15.67
N THR A 484 0.32 23.99 15.78
CA THR A 484 0.96 23.58 17.05
C THR A 484 2.45 23.81 16.95
N ASP A 485 3.23 23.41 17.95
CA ASP A 485 4.68 23.49 17.81
C ASP A 485 5.22 22.45 16.83
N THR A 486 4.56 21.29 16.67
CA THR A 486 5.06 20.16 15.87
C THR A 486 4.35 19.89 14.57
N CYS A 487 3.07 20.18 14.50
CA CYS A 487 2.24 19.81 13.38
C CYS A 487 1.17 20.85 13.05
N VAL A 488 0.63 20.72 11.86
CA VAL A 488 -0.57 21.44 11.44
C VAL A 488 -1.73 20.47 11.51
N ILE A 489 -2.82 20.89 12.13
CA ILE A 489 -4.06 20.12 12.18
C ILE A 489 -5.14 20.88 11.44
N ILE A 490 -5.80 20.21 10.49
CA ILE A 490 -6.94 20.78 9.78
C ILE A 490 -8.17 19.92 10.04
N ARG A 491 -9.26 20.54 10.48
CA ARG A 491 -10.56 19.88 10.59
C ARG A 491 -11.53 20.39 9.53
N HIS A 492 -12.36 19.49 9.00
CA HIS A 492 -13.30 19.74 7.92
C HIS A 492 -14.58 18.89 8.03
N GLY A 493 -15.59 19.34 7.26
CA GLY A 493 -16.74 18.54 6.86
C GLY A 493 -17.86 18.43 7.91
N ARG A 494 -19.12 18.62 7.46
CA ARG A 494 -20.32 18.57 8.31
C ARG A 494 -21.03 17.23 8.30
N TRP A 495 -21.03 16.53 7.17
CA TRP A 495 -21.63 15.20 6.99
C TRP A 495 -20.61 14.11 7.30
N ARG A 496 -19.42 14.22 6.72
CA ARG A 496 -18.26 13.41 7.08
C ARG A 496 -17.28 14.30 7.83
N ARG A 497 -17.09 14.04 9.12
CA ARG A 497 -16.06 14.71 9.92
C ARG A 497 -14.72 14.21 9.41
N ARG A 498 -13.80 15.11 9.11
CA ARG A 498 -12.43 14.77 8.70
C ARG A 498 -11.44 15.64 9.45
N VAL A 499 -10.39 15.05 9.96
CA VAL A 499 -9.27 15.72 10.62
C VAL A 499 -8.01 15.22 9.93
N ALA A 500 -7.13 16.15 9.59
CA ALA A 500 -5.83 15.92 8.99
C ALA A 500 -4.78 16.40 9.98
N VAL A 501 -3.79 15.57 10.29
CA VAL A 501 -2.62 15.93 11.10
C VAL A 501 -1.39 15.69 10.24
N PHE A 502 -0.56 16.71 10.03
CA PHE A 502 0.68 16.58 9.28
C PHE A 502 1.80 17.38 9.95
N PRO A 503 2.98 16.76 10.18
CA PRO A 503 4.13 17.46 10.73
C PRO A 503 4.70 18.52 9.77
N TYR A 504 5.33 19.57 10.30
CA TYR A 504 5.86 20.67 9.48
C TYR A 504 6.93 20.23 8.49
N GLU A 505 7.81 19.32 8.91
CA GLU A 505 8.91 18.76 8.11
C GLU A 505 8.43 17.96 6.87
N ARG A 506 7.16 17.56 6.83
CA ARG A 506 6.57 16.78 5.73
C ARG A 506 5.85 17.63 4.68
N ILE A 507 5.75 18.94 4.89
CA ILE A 507 5.14 19.89 3.96
C ILE A 507 6.17 20.26 2.88
N GLN A 508 5.91 19.92 1.61
CA GLN A 508 6.86 20.19 0.52
C GLN A 508 6.76 21.61 0.00
N SER A 509 5.54 22.09 -0.21
CA SER A 509 5.30 23.49 -0.54
C SER A 509 3.94 23.95 -0.06
N LEU A 510 3.81 25.26 0.06
CA LEU A 510 2.60 25.93 0.50
C LEU A 510 2.10 26.85 -0.61
N ARG A 511 0.80 26.83 -0.87
CA ARG A 511 0.16 27.67 -1.86
C ARG A 511 -0.94 28.49 -1.25
N VAL A 512 -0.82 29.81 -1.33
CA VAL A 512 -1.91 30.74 -1.02
C VAL A 512 -2.57 31.16 -2.33
N ARG A 513 -3.86 30.89 -2.50
CA ARG A 513 -4.64 31.30 -3.67
C ARG A 513 -5.74 32.25 -3.26
N GLN A 514 -5.87 33.32 -4.02
CA GLN A 514 -6.95 34.29 -3.88
C GLN A 514 -7.59 34.51 -5.26
N GLY A 515 -8.81 34.00 -5.44
CA GLY A 515 -9.60 34.22 -6.68
C GLY A 515 -10.25 35.62 -6.69
N PRO A 516 -10.85 36.05 -7.83
CA PRO A 516 -11.43 37.40 -7.96
C PRO A 516 -12.52 37.71 -6.92
N LEU A 517 -13.47 36.79 -6.74
CA LEU A 517 -14.53 36.92 -5.72
C LEU A 517 -13.99 36.86 -4.29
N ALA A 518 -12.93 36.09 -4.07
CA ALA A 518 -12.26 36.00 -2.77
C ALA A 518 -11.53 37.32 -2.47
N ARG A 519 -10.88 37.93 -3.47
CA ARG A 519 -10.23 39.25 -3.36
C ARG A 519 -11.22 40.33 -2.96
N ARG A 520 -12.40 40.38 -3.60
CA ARG A 520 -13.47 41.34 -3.28
C ARG A 520 -14.00 41.21 -1.84
N ARG A 521 -13.85 40.04 -1.21
CA ARG A 521 -14.30 39.78 0.18
C ARG A 521 -13.17 39.58 1.17
N SER A 522 -11.93 39.89 0.78
CA SER A 522 -10.72 39.70 1.59
C SER A 522 -10.56 38.27 2.10
N LEU A 523 -10.85 37.29 1.25
CA LEU A 523 -10.71 35.86 1.54
C LEU A 523 -9.52 35.26 0.79
N ALA A 524 -8.95 34.19 1.36
CA ALA A 524 -7.91 33.39 0.71
C ALA A 524 -8.10 31.89 1.00
N ALA A 525 -7.46 31.07 0.18
CA ALA A 525 -7.36 29.63 0.38
C ALA A 525 -5.88 29.24 0.56
N ILE A 526 -5.61 28.34 1.50
CA ILE A 526 -4.29 27.76 1.71
C ILE A 526 -4.36 26.30 1.28
N GLY A 527 -3.45 25.90 0.40
CA GLY A 527 -3.20 24.51 0.03
C GLY A 527 -1.80 24.08 0.46
N PHE A 528 -1.72 22.89 1.04
CA PHE A 528 -0.49 22.21 1.40
C PHE A 528 -0.21 21.19 0.31
N ASP A 529 0.86 21.39 -0.45
CA ASP A 529 1.32 20.44 -1.45
C ASP A 529 2.23 19.42 -0.74
N MET A 530 1.79 18.16 -0.76
CA MET A 530 2.46 16.99 -0.16
C MET A 530 2.68 15.91 -1.22
N VAL A 531 3.56 14.94 -0.94
CA VAL A 531 3.91 13.85 -1.87
C VAL A 531 2.68 13.06 -2.35
N ALA A 532 1.66 12.91 -1.51
CA ALA A 532 0.38 12.31 -1.87
C ALA A 532 -0.80 13.08 -1.24
N ARG A 533 -1.98 13.03 -1.87
CA ARG A 533 -3.18 13.82 -1.50
C ARG A 533 -4.35 12.97 -1.05
N GLU A 534 -4.16 12.10 -0.08
CA GLU A 534 -5.25 11.28 0.47
C GLU A 534 -5.99 11.93 1.63
N VAL A 535 -5.28 12.80 2.35
CA VAL A 535 -5.78 13.56 3.47
C VAL A 535 -6.12 14.98 2.99
N PRO A 536 -7.20 15.62 3.48
CA PRO A 536 -7.55 16.98 3.07
C PRO A 536 -6.42 17.96 3.42
N ALA A 537 -5.72 18.39 2.39
CA ALA A 537 -4.54 19.26 2.47
C ALA A 537 -4.86 20.70 2.04
N SER A 538 -6.11 21.15 2.17
CA SER A 538 -6.45 22.52 1.81
C SER A 538 -7.62 23.07 2.61
N ILE A 539 -7.50 24.33 2.99
CA ILE A 539 -8.54 25.09 3.67
C ILE A 539 -8.86 26.35 2.85
N THR A 540 -10.16 26.62 2.68
CA THR A 540 -10.67 27.69 1.83
C THR A 540 -11.43 28.71 2.64
N ASN A 541 -11.50 29.96 2.16
CA ASN A 541 -12.29 31.04 2.75
C ASN A 541 -11.81 31.50 4.13
N LEU A 542 -10.50 31.39 4.38
CA LEU A 542 -9.86 32.08 5.50
C LEU A 542 -9.82 33.59 5.22
N ASP A 543 -9.72 34.41 6.26
CA ASP A 543 -9.40 35.82 6.07
C ASP A 543 -8.03 35.95 5.39
N ALA A 544 -7.88 36.88 4.46
CA ALA A 544 -6.65 37.02 3.69
C ALA A 544 -5.45 37.40 4.57
N ALA A 545 -5.67 38.19 5.63
CA ALA A 545 -4.61 38.55 6.59
C ALA A 545 -4.18 37.32 7.41
N ASP A 546 -5.16 36.59 7.96
CA ASP A 546 -4.92 35.36 8.71
C ASP A 546 -4.22 34.30 7.85
N ALA A 547 -4.65 34.17 6.58
CA ALA A 547 -4.07 33.20 5.69
C ALA A 547 -2.60 33.50 5.37
N LYS A 548 -2.24 34.77 5.22
CA LYS A 548 -0.86 35.22 5.04
C LYS A 548 -0.03 34.98 6.30
N ALA A 549 -0.56 35.28 7.47
CA ALA A 549 0.11 35.05 8.76
C ALA A 549 0.36 33.56 9.02
N LEU A 550 -0.65 32.72 8.81
CA LEU A 550 -0.53 31.26 8.87
C LEU A 550 0.54 30.75 7.91
N ALA A 551 0.53 31.22 6.65
CA ALA A 551 1.48 30.80 5.64
C ALA A 551 2.93 31.16 5.99
N ALA A 552 3.15 32.38 6.49
CA ALA A 552 4.46 32.82 6.94
C ALA A 552 4.97 31.94 8.09
N ARG A 553 4.13 31.69 9.10
CA ARG A 553 4.52 30.86 10.24
C ARG A 553 4.83 29.43 9.84
N ILE A 554 3.97 28.80 9.05
CA ILE A 554 4.16 27.42 8.58
C ILE A 554 5.50 27.29 7.86
N SER A 555 5.83 28.26 7.00
CA SER A 555 7.09 28.27 6.26
C SER A 555 8.30 28.39 7.19
N GLU A 556 8.22 29.24 8.22
CA GLU A 556 9.27 29.41 9.23
C GLU A 556 9.46 28.16 10.10
N CYS A 557 8.36 27.53 10.55
CA CYS A 557 8.41 26.30 11.35
C CYS A 557 8.92 25.11 10.53
N ALA A 558 8.47 24.97 9.27
CA ALA A 558 8.95 23.93 8.36
C ALA A 558 10.45 24.05 8.11
N LEU A 559 10.97 25.25 7.88
CA LEU A 559 12.41 25.48 7.71
C LEU A 559 13.22 25.15 8.97
N ARG A 560 12.76 25.59 10.15
CA ARG A 560 13.46 25.30 11.41
C ARG A 560 13.49 23.81 11.74
N ARG A 561 12.38 23.10 11.54
CA ARG A 561 12.29 21.67 11.83
C ARG A 561 13.02 20.82 10.81
N ALA A 562 12.89 21.15 9.52
CA ALA A 562 13.69 20.50 8.48
C ALA A 562 15.19 20.61 8.80
N ARG A 563 15.66 21.79 9.24
CA ARG A 563 17.07 21.98 9.67
C ARG A 563 17.43 21.21 10.94
N ALA A 564 16.55 21.20 11.94
CA ALA A 564 16.80 20.49 13.20
C ALA A 564 16.85 18.95 13.03
N GLU A 565 16.18 18.42 12.00
CA GLU A 565 16.14 17.00 11.68
C GLU A 565 17.28 16.55 10.73
N GLN A 566 18.07 17.49 10.18
CA GLN A 566 19.04 17.21 9.12
C GLN A 566 20.45 16.92 9.65
N LEU A 567 21.05 15.85 9.09
CA LEU A 567 22.41 15.33 9.23
C LEU A 567 22.88 14.92 10.63
N ASP A 568 22.86 15.81 11.63
CA ASP A 568 23.57 15.59 12.90
C ASP A 568 22.95 14.51 13.79
N ARG A 569 21.61 14.37 13.79
CA ARG A 569 20.92 13.30 14.53
C ARG A 569 20.89 11.96 13.79
N TRP A 570 21.07 11.96 12.48
CA TRP A 570 21.30 10.73 11.72
C TRP A 570 22.76 10.27 11.90
N LEU A 571 23.73 11.19 11.77
CA LEU A 571 25.14 10.95 12.08
C LEU A 571 25.34 10.53 13.54
N ALA A 572 24.69 11.16 14.51
CA ALA A 572 24.79 10.75 15.92
C ALA A 572 24.26 9.32 16.14
N ARG A 573 23.18 8.92 15.46
CA ARG A 573 22.67 7.53 15.50
C ARG A 573 23.61 6.55 14.78
N ALA A 574 24.17 6.94 13.64
CA ALA A 574 25.13 6.13 12.88
C ALA A 574 26.48 5.97 13.60
N VAL A 575 26.97 7.02 14.27
CA VAL A 575 28.20 7.05 15.08
C VAL A 575 28.00 6.30 16.39
N ALA A 576 26.83 6.42 17.04
CA ALA A 576 26.50 5.63 18.22
C ALA A 576 26.41 4.12 17.89
N ALA A 577 25.84 3.77 16.73
CA ALA A 577 25.76 2.39 16.26
C ALA A 577 27.13 1.79 15.91
N THR A 578 28.09 2.59 15.43
CA THR A 578 29.46 2.13 15.13
C THR A 578 30.37 2.06 16.36
N ARG A 579 30.12 2.87 17.40
CA ARG A 579 30.89 2.79 18.67
C ARG A 579 30.50 1.62 19.56
N ALA A 580 29.28 1.09 19.45
CA ALA A 580 28.83 -0.08 20.20
C ALA A 580 29.42 -1.42 19.68
N GLY A 581 30.15 -1.41 18.56
CA GLY A 581 30.69 -2.60 17.90
C GLY A 581 32.19 -2.88 18.12
N LYS A 582 32.88 -2.17 19.03
CA LYS A 582 34.23 -2.56 19.45
C LYS A 582 34.17 -3.31 20.79
N PRO A 583 34.28 -4.65 20.82
CA PRO A 583 34.65 -5.35 22.04
C PRO A 583 36.09 -4.98 22.40
N SER A 584 36.29 -4.63 23.67
CA SER A 584 37.60 -4.52 24.32
C SER A 584 38.31 -5.85 24.43
#